data_AF-A0A382GCH8-F1
#
_entry.id   AF-A0A382GCH8-F1
#
_cell.length_a   1.000
_cell.length_b   1.000
_cell.length_c   1.000
_cell.angle_alpha   90.00
_cell.angle_beta   90.00
_cell.angle_gamma   90.00
#
_symmetry.space_group_name_H-M   'P 1'
#
loop_
_entity.id
_entity.type
_entity.pdbx_description
1 polymer ?
#
loop_
_entity_poly.entity_id
_entity_poly.type
_entity_poly.pdbx_seq_one_letter_code
_entity_poly.pdbx_strand_id
1 'polypeptide(L)'
;MADKTNSLNKGEKTRILLLDTAERLFGQNGVTATSLREVMKVADVNMAMVHYYFKNKDGLLDAILERRLVPINQSRLNLLGKYALETGGQPIAMDNIIRAYVEPFIRLRDNADEGGADFLKLFAWLRMEPNFTYHQLMKKHLGDSLAA
;
A
#
# COMPACT_ATOMS: atom_id res chain seq x y z
N MET A 1 -2.40 5.42 23.98
CA MET A 1 -3.23 4.58 23.08
C MET A 1 -2.72 3.17 23.20
N ALA A 2 -3.54 2.21 23.61
CA ALA A 2 -3.10 0.82 23.80
C ALA A 2 -2.64 0.23 22.46
N ASP A 3 -1.44 -0.34 22.44
CA ASP A 3 -0.82 -0.96 21.28
C ASP A 3 -1.67 -2.14 20.78
N LYS A 4 -2.45 -1.91 19.70
CA LYS A 4 -3.29 -2.92 19.05
C LYS A 4 -2.49 -4.17 18.62
N THR A 5 -1.17 -4.05 18.51
CA THR A 5 -0.27 -5.15 18.15
C THR A 5 -0.20 -6.22 19.24
N ASN A 6 -0.42 -5.86 20.51
CA ASN A 6 -0.28 -6.80 21.63
C ASN A 6 -1.48 -7.76 21.79
N SER A 7 -2.63 -7.48 21.17
CA SER A 7 -3.82 -8.35 21.17
C SER A 7 -3.91 -9.29 19.95
N LEU A 8 -2.94 -9.25 19.03
CA LEU A 8 -2.96 -10.06 17.82
C LEU A 8 -2.55 -11.50 18.10
N ASN A 9 -3.24 -12.45 17.45
CA ASN A 9 -2.83 -13.85 17.50
C ASN A 9 -1.50 -14.04 16.73
N LYS A 10 -0.82 -15.17 16.99
CA LYS A 10 0.50 -15.47 16.40
C LYS A 10 0.50 -15.43 14.86
N GLY A 11 -0.60 -15.87 14.24
CA GLY A 11 -0.76 -15.84 12.79
C GLY A 11 -0.80 -14.43 12.22
N GLU A 12 -1.59 -13.53 12.82
CA GLU A 12 -1.67 -12.14 12.36
C GLU A 12 -0.35 -11.39 12.57
N LYS A 13 0.35 -11.64 13.69
CA LYS A 13 1.71 -11.10 13.90
C LYS A 13 2.68 -11.55 12.81
N THR A 14 2.58 -12.81 12.37
CA THR A 14 3.43 -13.37 11.31
C THR A 14 3.09 -12.78 9.94
N ARG A 15 1.79 -12.61 9.66
CA ARG A 15 1.30 -11.94 8.44
C ARG A 15 1.80 -10.50 8.34
N ILE A 16 1.70 -9.74 9.43
CA ILE A 16 2.19 -8.34 9.49
C ILE A 16 3.70 -8.30 9.30
N LEU A 17 4.47 -9.15 10.00
CA LEU A 17 5.93 -9.22 9.86
C LEU A 17 6.37 -9.50 8.42
N LEU A 18 5.67 -10.40 7.72
CA LEU A 18 5.92 -10.70 6.32
C LEU A 18 5.63 -9.51 5.41
N LEU A 19 4.53 -8.79 5.64
CA LEU A 19 4.18 -7.59 4.87
C LEU A 19 5.21 -6.48 5.07
N ASP A 20 5.62 -6.22 6.32
CA ASP A 20 6.60 -5.17 6.63
C ASP A 20 7.98 -5.49 6.06
N THR A 21 8.41 -6.74 6.18
CA THR A 21 9.69 -7.19 5.63
C THR A 21 9.70 -7.09 4.11
N ALA A 22 8.61 -7.52 3.46
CA ALA A 22 8.49 -7.46 2.01
C ALA A 22 8.38 -6.03 1.49
N GLU A 23 7.57 -5.17 2.12
CA GLU A 23 7.44 -3.75 1.74
C GLU A 23 8.80 -3.05 1.80
N ARG A 24 9.57 -3.30 2.87
CA ARG A 24 10.94 -2.76 3.01
C ARG A 24 11.87 -3.26 1.90
N LEU A 25 11.96 -4.56 1.69
CA LEU A 25 12.88 -5.13 0.69
C LEU A 25 12.49 -4.72 -0.74
N PHE A 26 11.19 -4.75 -1.06
CA PHE A 26 10.69 -4.30 -2.37
C PHE A 26 10.92 -2.81 -2.58
N GLY A 27 10.77 -1.98 -1.54
CA GLY A 27 11.09 -0.56 -1.61
C GLY A 27 12.58 -0.27 -1.80
N GLN A 28 13.46 -1.07 -1.17
CA GLN A 28 14.91 -0.90 -1.26
C GLN A 28 15.49 -1.39 -2.59
N ASN A 29 15.05 -2.55 -3.06
CA ASN A 29 15.71 -3.27 -4.15
C ASN A 29 14.85 -3.37 -5.42
N GLY A 30 13.58 -2.97 -5.36
CA GLY A 30 12.59 -3.25 -6.39
C GLY A 30 11.96 -4.64 -6.23
N VAL A 31 10.76 -4.80 -6.80
CA VAL A 31 10.03 -6.07 -6.72
C VAL A 31 10.80 -7.13 -7.47
N THR A 32 11.20 -6.88 -8.72
CA THR A 32 11.85 -7.88 -9.59
C THR A 32 13.11 -8.47 -8.95
N ALA A 33 13.96 -7.64 -8.34
CA ALA A 33 15.24 -8.08 -7.76
C ALA A 33 15.09 -8.83 -6.41
N THR A 34 13.97 -8.68 -5.71
CA THR A 34 13.77 -9.29 -4.38
C THR A 34 13.09 -10.64 -4.49
N SER A 35 13.68 -11.71 -3.94
CA SER A 35 13.06 -13.05 -4.00
C SER A 35 12.16 -13.33 -2.79
N LEU A 36 11.16 -14.20 -2.96
CA LEU A 36 10.31 -14.64 -1.83
C LEU A 36 11.12 -15.37 -0.75
N ARG A 37 12.19 -16.08 -1.14
CA ARG A 37 13.12 -16.73 -0.22
C ARG A 37 13.90 -15.74 0.63
N GLU A 38 14.29 -14.62 0.04
CA GLU A 38 14.97 -13.53 0.76
C GLU A 38 14.06 -12.89 1.80
N VAL A 39 12.81 -12.58 1.44
CA VAL A 39 11.80 -12.07 2.39
C VAL A 39 11.63 -13.03 3.57
N MET A 40 11.45 -14.33 3.30
CA MET A 40 11.29 -15.34 4.36
C MET A 40 12.50 -15.44 5.27
N LYS A 41 13.71 -15.40 4.68
CA LYS A 41 14.96 -15.46 5.44
C LYS A 41 15.10 -14.27 6.37
N VAL A 42 14.75 -13.07 5.91
CA VAL A 42 14.83 -11.84 6.72
C VAL A 42 13.73 -11.80 7.78
N ALA A 43 12.54 -12.30 7.48
CA ALA A 43 11.43 -12.37 8.43
C ALA A 43 11.53 -13.56 9.42
N ASP A 44 12.48 -14.46 9.23
CA ASP A 44 12.62 -15.73 9.99
C ASP A 44 11.32 -16.56 10.02
N VAL A 45 10.74 -16.77 8.83
CA VAL A 45 9.50 -17.55 8.65
C VAL A 45 9.66 -18.64 7.61
N ASN A 46 8.82 -19.67 7.69
CA ASN A 46 8.85 -20.80 6.75
C ASN A 46 7.99 -20.56 5.50
N MET A 47 8.26 -21.36 4.46
CA MET A 47 7.54 -21.31 3.18
C MET A 47 6.05 -21.63 3.28
N ALA A 48 5.66 -22.50 4.23
CA ALA A 48 4.25 -22.84 4.45
C ALA A 48 3.42 -21.61 4.87
N MET A 49 3.96 -20.73 5.71
CA MET A 49 3.27 -19.49 6.13
C MET A 49 3.07 -18.54 4.95
N VAL A 50 4.08 -18.39 4.10
CA VAL A 50 3.96 -17.51 2.92
C VAL A 50 2.94 -18.02 1.92
N HIS A 51 2.95 -19.32 1.62
CA HIS A 51 1.93 -19.90 0.75
C HIS A 51 0.53 -19.81 1.35
N TYR A 52 0.40 -20.00 2.66
CA TYR A 52 -0.88 -19.88 3.35
C TYR A 52 -1.46 -18.46 3.26
N TYR A 53 -0.67 -17.42 3.53
CA TYR A 53 -1.17 -16.04 3.57
C TYR A 53 -1.25 -15.37 2.20
N PHE A 54 -0.29 -15.64 1.32
CA PHE A 54 -0.07 -14.83 0.12
C PHE A 54 -0.04 -15.64 -1.17
N LYS A 55 0.02 -16.98 -1.09
CA LYS A 55 0.15 -17.93 -2.21
C LYS A 55 1.49 -17.82 -2.96
N ASN A 56 1.89 -16.63 -3.39
CA ASN A 56 3.10 -16.35 -4.16
C ASN A 56 3.58 -14.90 -3.95
N LYS A 57 4.62 -14.48 -4.68
CA LYS A 57 5.19 -13.13 -4.60
C LYS A 57 4.21 -12.04 -5.05
N ASP A 58 3.39 -12.31 -6.07
CA ASP A 58 2.38 -11.36 -6.54
C ASP A 58 1.29 -11.15 -5.49
N GLY A 59 0.78 -12.23 -4.88
CA GLY A 59 -0.20 -12.11 -3.80
C GLY A 59 0.35 -11.41 -2.54
N LEU A 60 1.67 -11.48 -2.32
CA LEU A 60 2.33 -10.69 -1.27
C LEU A 60 2.38 -9.21 -1.64
N LEU A 61 2.71 -8.89 -2.90
CA LEU A 61 2.67 -7.52 -3.41
C LEU A 61 1.26 -6.93 -3.37
N ASP A 62 0.25 -7.67 -3.83
CA ASP A 62 -1.17 -7.30 -3.76
C ASP A 62 -1.57 -6.93 -2.34
N ALA A 63 -1.20 -7.74 -1.35
CA ALA A 63 -1.55 -7.50 0.05
C ALA A 63 -0.87 -6.25 0.62
N ILE A 64 0.36 -5.94 0.21
CA ILE A 64 1.06 -4.69 0.58
C ILE A 64 0.33 -3.48 -0.03
N LEU A 65 -0.01 -3.56 -1.32
CA LEU A 65 -0.72 -2.49 -2.02
C LEU A 65 -2.09 -2.25 -1.41
N GLU A 66 -2.87 -3.29 -1.15
CA GLU A 66 -4.19 -3.17 -0.53
C GLU A 66 -4.09 -2.52 0.85
N ARG A 67 -3.14 -2.97 1.69
CA ARG A 67 -2.90 -2.42 3.03
C ARG A 67 -2.66 -0.91 3.02
N ARG A 68 -2.04 -0.37 1.98
CA ARG A 68 -1.64 1.04 1.89
C ARG A 68 -2.62 1.87 1.06
N LEU A 69 -3.04 1.38 -0.10
CA LEU A 69 -3.90 2.11 -1.04
C LEU A 69 -5.35 2.23 -0.56
N VAL A 70 -5.88 1.23 0.16
CA VAL A 70 -7.26 1.32 0.67
C VAL A 70 -7.43 2.48 1.66
N PRO A 71 -6.60 2.62 2.72
CA PRO A 71 -6.66 3.79 3.61
C PRO A 71 -6.37 5.12 2.91
N ILE A 72 -5.46 5.14 1.92
CA ILE A 72 -5.17 6.34 1.11
C ILE A 72 -6.43 6.78 0.36
N ASN A 73 -7.08 5.86 -0.34
CA ASN A 73 -8.29 6.17 -1.11
C ASN A 73 -9.46 6.56 -0.21
N GLN A 74 -9.62 5.92 0.95
CA GLN A 74 -10.62 6.34 1.93
C GLN A 74 -10.36 7.78 2.40
N SER A 75 -9.09 8.13 2.66
CA SER A 75 -8.71 9.50 3.05
C SER A 75 -9.00 10.51 1.94
N ARG A 76 -8.76 10.14 0.66
CA ARG A 76 -9.12 10.96 -0.51
C ARG A 76 -10.61 11.22 -0.60
N LEU A 77 -11.42 10.16 -0.46
CA LEU A 77 -12.89 10.27 -0.49
C LEU A 77 -13.40 11.14 0.66
N ASN A 78 -12.83 11.00 1.85
CA ASN A 78 -13.19 11.84 3.00
C ASN A 78 -12.86 13.31 2.76
N LEU A 79 -11.69 13.62 2.16
CA LEU A 79 -11.30 14.99 1.82
C LEU A 79 -12.21 15.58 0.72
N LEU A 80 -12.49 14.81 -0.34
CA LEU A 80 -13.42 15.23 -1.39
C LEU A 80 -14.84 15.44 -0.85
N GLY A 81 -15.31 14.56 0.03
CA GLY A 81 -16.61 14.70 0.70
C GLY A 81 -16.67 15.96 1.56
N LYS A 82 -15.59 16.26 2.31
CA LYS A 82 -15.46 17.52 3.06
C LYS A 82 -15.56 18.72 2.12
N TYR A 83 -14.77 18.76 1.04
CA TYR A 83 -14.78 19.88 0.10
C TYR A 83 -16.13 20.03 -0.60
N ALA A 84 -16.82 18.93 -0.94
CA ALA A 84 -18.14 18.97 -1.55
C ALA A 84 -19.21 19.59 -0.61
N LEU A 85 -19.11 19.34 0.70
CA LEU A 85 -19.99 19.96 1.68
C LEU A 85 -19.72 21.47 1.81
N GLU A 86 -18.45 21.86 1.80
CA GLU A 86 -18.02 23.26 1.91
C GLU A 86 -18.43 24.12 0.70
N THR A 87 -18.56 23.53 -0.50
CA THR A 87 -18.93 24.26 -1.72
C THR A 87 -20.44 24.48 -1.88
N GLY A 88 -21.28 23.86 -1.05
CA GLY A 88 -22.74 24.04 -1.13
C GLY A 88 -23.35 23.67 -2.48
N GLY A 89 -22.79 22.67 -3.16
CA GLY A 89 -23.25 22.20 -4.48
C GLY A 89 -22.54 22.85 -5.68
N GLN A 90 -21.62 23.79 -5.45
CA GLN A 90 -20.72 24.27 -6.50
C GLN A 90 -19.58 23.26 -6.76
N PRO A 91 -18.96 23.27 -7.96
CA PRO A 91 -17.80 22.44 -8.25
C PRO A 91 -16.65 22.65 -7.27
N ILE A 92 -15.97 21.57 -6.90
CA ILE A 92 -14.77 21.63 -6.07
C ILE A 92 -13.64 22.32 -6.86
N ALA A 93 -12.99 23.31 -6.25
CA ALA A 93 -11.84 23.99 -6.85
C ALA A 93 -10.71 22.98 -7.18
N MET A 94 -10.05 23.16 -8.33
CA MET A 94 -8.98 22.26 -8.79
C MET A 94 -7.89 22.06 -7.72
N ASP A 95 -7.48 23.13 -7.04
CA ASP A 95 -6.47 23.04 -5.97
C ASP A 95 -6.89 22.08 -4.85
N ASN A 96 -8.18 22.05 -4.50
CA ASN A 96 -8.71 21.15 -3.47
C ASN A 96 -8.79 19.71 -3.97
N ILE A 97 -9.06 19.49 -5.26
CA ILE A 97 -8.99 18.15 -5.88
C ILE A 97 -7.56 17.62 -5.85
N ILE A 98 -6.58 18.43 -6.27
CA ILE A 98 -5.17 18.06 -6.26
C ILE A 98 -4.70 17.81 -4.82
N ARG A 99 -5.06 18.68 -3.88
CA ARG A 99 -4.77 18.48 -2.45
C ARG A 99 -5.37 17.18 -1.94
N ALA A 100 -6.65 16.91 -2.20
CA ALA A 100 -7.30 15.66 -1.79
C ALA A 100 -6.56 14.43 -2.32
N TYR A 101 -6.05 14.49 -3.56
CA TYR A 101 -5.33 13.38 -4.18
C TYR A 101 -3.93 13.17 -3.61
N VAL A 102 -3.18 14.24 -3.39
CA VAL A 102 -1.74 14.19 -3.03
C VAL A 102 -1.51 14.14 -1.53
N GLU A 103 -2.30 14.85 -0.74
CA GLU A 103 -2.10 14.99 0.72
C GLU A 103 -2.04 13.65 1.46
N PRO A 104 -2.88 12.64 1.18
CA PRO A 104 -2.78 11.34 1.84
C PRO A 104 -1.43 10.63 1.63
N PHE A 105 -0.79 10.82 0.47
CA PHE A 105 0.55 10.30 0.21
C PHE A 105 1.64 11.07 0.99
N ILE A 106 1.47 12.38 1.16
CA ILE A 106 2.39 13.20 1.96
C ILE A 106 2.31 12.78 3.43
N ARG A 107 1.10 12.62 3.97
CA ARG A 107 0.89 12.16 5.36
C ARG A 107 1.49 10.78 5.61
N LEU A 108 1.46 9.89 4.61
CA LEU A 108 2.11 8.58 4.71
C LEU A 108 3.63 8.71 4.89
N ARG A 109 4.28 9.66 4.20
CA ARG A 109 5.71 9.95 4.37
C ARG A 109 6.00 10.43 5.80
N ASP A 110 5.16 11.31 6.32
CA ASP A 110 5.41 11.95 7.61
C ASP A 110 5.23 10.96 8.78
N ASN A 111 4.54 9.84 8.55
CA ASN A 111 4.48 8.68 9.46
C ASN A 111 5.55 7.61 9.11
N ALA A 112 6.77 8.03 8.73
CA ALA A 112 7.83 7.16 8.23
C ALA A 112 8.21 6.01 9.18
N ASP A 113 8.03 6.20 10.50
CA ASP A 113 8.30 5.19 11.53
C ASP A 113 7.41 3.93 11.40
N GLU A 114 6.33 4.01 10.61
CA GLU A 114 5.43 2.89 10.31
C GLU A 114 5.61 2.32 8.88
N GLY A 115 6.77 2.55 8.25
CA GLY A 115 7.13 1.98 6.92
C GLY A 115 6.68 2.81 5.71
N GLY A 116 6.10 3.99 5.92
CA GLY A 116 5.58 4.83 4.84
C GLY A 116 6.62 5.23 3.78
N ALA A 117 7.88 5.43 4.17
CA ALA A 117 8.96 5.78 3.24
C ALA A 117 9.32 4.63 2.29
N ASP A 118 9.31 3.38 2.76
CA ASP A 118 9.62 2.22 1.92
C ASP A 118 8.47 1.91 0.96
N PHE A 119 7.22 2.10 1.40
CA PHE A 119 6.08 2.04 0.48
C PHE A 119 6.19 3.09 -0.64
N LEU A 120 6.59 4.33 -0.34
CA LEU A 120 6.73 5.35 -1.39
C LEU A 120 7.82 5.00 -2.41
N LYS A 121 8.93 4.40 -1.98
CA LYS A 121 9.95 3.87 -2.91
C LYS A 121 9.39 2.73 -3.74
N LEU A 122 8.70 1.77 -3.13
CA LEU A 122 8.03 0.67 -3.84
C LEU A 122 7.03 1.21 -4.87
N PHE A 123 6.21 2.18 -4.48
CA PHE A 123 5.24 2.80 -5.37
C PHE A 123 5.91 3.53 -6.53
N ALA A 124 7.04 4.19 -6.29
CA ALA A 124 7.86 4.79 -7.34
C ALA A 124 8.45 3.73 -8.29
N TRP A 125 9.00 2.64 -7.76
CA TRP A 125 9.50 1.51 -8.56
C TRP A 125 8.44 0.95 -9.49
N LEU A 126 7.25 0.66 -8.95
CA LEU A 126 6.14 0.11 -9.72
C LEU A 126 5.67 1.01 -10.86
N ARG A 127 5.84 2.34 -10.72
CA ARG A 127 5.47 3.32 -11.74
C ARG A 127 6.51 3.42 -12.87
N MET A 128 7.76 3.04 -12.58
CA MET A 128 8.89 3.10 -13.50
C MET A 128 9.20 1.75 -14.16
N GLU A 129 8.79 0.62 -13.57
CA GLU A 129 8.97 -0.70 -14.19
C GLU A 129 7.94 -0.92 -15.33
N PRO A 130 8.38 -1.22 -16.57
CA PRO A 130 7.49 -1.39 -17.73
C PRO A 130 6.64 -2.69 -17.71
N ASN A 131 6.72 -3.48 -16.63
CA ASN A 131 6.09 -4.79 -16.59
C ASN A 131 4.62 -4.74 -16.10
N PHE A 132 3.84 -5.63 -16.71
CA PHE A 132 2.38 -5.74 -16.72
C PHE A 132 1.67 -5.73 -15.34
N THR A 133 2.38 -6.07 -14.26
CA THR A 133 1.81 -6.27 -12.93
C THR A 133 1.22 -4.98 -12.33
N TYR A 134 1.84 -3.80 -12.54
CA TYR A 134 1.31 -2.54 -12.01
C TYR A 134 -0.03 -2.15 -12.64
N HIS A 135 -0.18 -2.25 -13.97
CA HIS A 135 -1.44 -1.89 -14.63
C HIS A 135 -2.61 -2.78 -14.20
N GLN A 136 -2.38 -4.08 -14.02
CA GLN A 136 -3.41 -5.00 -13.53
C GLN A 136 -3.78 -4.72 -12.07
N LEU A 137 -2.78 -4.43 -11.23
CA LEU A 137 -2.98 -4.06 -9.83
C LEU A 137 -3.74 -2.74 -9.70
N MET A 138 -3.33 -1.73 -10.46
CA MET A 138 -4.01 -0.44 -10.50
C MET A 138 -5.42 -0.59 -11.09
N LYS A 139 -5.66 -1.46 -12.07
CA LYS A 139 -7.02 -1.77 -12.52
C LYS A 139 -7.83 -2.40 -11.38
N LYS A 140 -7.32 -3.47 -10.77
CA LYS A 140 -7.97 -4.18 -9.66
C LYS A 140 -8.33 -3.28 -8.47
N HIS A 141 -7.49 -2.28 -8.16
CA HIS A 141 -7.65 -1.42 -6.98
C HIS A 141 -8.10 0.02 -7.27
N LEU A 142 -8.00 0.51 -8.52
CA LEU A 142 -8.25 1.90 -8.93
C LEU A 142 -9.09 2.06 -10.21
N GLY A 143 -9.66 0.99 -10.81
CA GLY A 143 -10.75 1.21 -11.76
C GLY A 143 -11.46 -0.03 -12.31
N ASP A 144 -12.79 0.01 -12.44
CA ASP A 144 -13.45 0.59 -13.63
C ASP A 144 -13.34 2.11 -13.87
N SER A 145 -12.96 2.93 -12.88
CA SER A 145 -12.82 4.39 -13.02
C SER A 145 -11.67 4.89 -13.93
N LEU A 146 -10.87 4.01 -14.54
CA LEU A 146 -9.82 4.34 -15.51
C LEU A 146 -10.12 3.80 -16.93
N ALA A 147 -11.32 3.27 -17.16
CA ALA A 147 -11.74 2.71 -18.45
C ALA A 147 -12.59 3.66 -19.30
N ALA A 148 -12.58 4.96 -19.01
CA ALA A 148 -13.26 6.00 -19.80
C ALA A 148 -12.26 6.95 -20.45
#